data_AF-A0A8H5Q7G2-F1
#
_entry.id   AF-A0A8H5Q7G2-F1
#
_cell.length_a   1.000
_cell.length_b   1.000
_cell.length_c   1.000
_cell.angle_alpha   90.00
_cell.angle_beta   90.00
_cell.angle_gamma   90.00
#
_symmetry.space_group_name_H-M   'P 1'
#
loop_
_entity.id
_entity.type
_entity.pdbx_description
1 polymer ?
#
loop_
_entity_poly.entity_id
_entity_poly.type
_entity_poly.pdbx_seq_one_letter_code
_entity_poly.pdbx_strand_id
1 'polypeptide(L)'
;MALRETAFSNQSKISLVLASPICRTLQSACIVLQSALQGGSKCHPEIIAVPDAQETSDDPCDIGTDPSILREVVTENNWPVDLSLVKDGWNVKALGTRYSPESTAIAARARDVRIFIRQKIRELIEQGDTDPQVALVTHGGFLHYFTDDWEDSWLNPGTGWKNCETRSYDFGQDVMNDIDVEARLTETMESRSRRGKGSPMPARDEQTVLFERAMESWEKQGLQRPDRIGVIVETSVIA
;
A
#
# COMPACT_ATOMS: atom_id res chain seq x y z
N MET A 1 -12.43 19.31 7.97
CA MET A 1 -13.71 18.66 8.33
C MET A 1 -14.27 17.80 7.18
N ALA A 2 -14.11 18.17 5.90
CA ALA A 2 -14.64 17.42 4.74
C ALA A 2 -14.01 16.03 4.45
N LEU A 3 -12.85 15.68 5.03
CA LEU A 3 -12.20 14.37 4.83
C LEU A 3 -12.94 13.21 5.52
N ARG A 4 -13.81 13.48 6.50
CA ARG A 4 -14.46 12.43 7.31
C ARG A 4 -15.74 11.86 6.72
N GLU A 5 -16.45 12.61 5.88
CA GLU A 5 -17.88 12.32 5.65
C GLU A 5 -18.20 11.46 4.43
N THR A 6 -17.29 11.28 3.46
CA THR A 6 -17.69 10.75 2.14
C THR A 6 -17.04 9.44 1.68
N ALA A 7 -15.95 8.96 2.30
CA ALA A 7 -15.23 7.78 1.78
C ALA A 7 -15.30 6.51 2.65
N PHE A 8 -15.60 6.63 3.95
CA PHE A 8 -15.45 5.51 4.89
C PHE A 8 -16.53 5.57 6.00
N SER A 9 -17.78 5.31 5.62
CA SER A 9 -18.96 5.60 6.48
C SER A 9 -19.07 4.71 7.72
N ASN A 10 -18.45 3.53 7.74
CA ASN A 10 -18.48 2.64 8.91
C ASN A 10 -17.11 2.07 9.27
N GLN A 11 -16.40 2.78 10.14
CA GLN A 11 -15.12 2.35 10.70
C GLN A 11 -15.24 1.30 11.81
N SER A 12 -16.45 1.02 12.33
CA SER A 12 -16.65 0.07 13.43
C SER A 12 -16.34 -1.39 13.06
N LYS A 13 -16.19 -1.68 11.76
CA LYS A 13 -15.80 -3.00 11.26
C LYS A 13 -14.29 -3.21 11.18
N ILE A 14 -13.48 -2.15 11.31
CA ILE A 14 -12.03 -2.28 11.24
C ILE A 14 -11.53 -2.98 12.50
N SER A 15 -10.70 -3.98 12.30
CA SER A 15 -10.03 -4.76 13.34
C SER A 15 -8.57 -4.34 13.51
N LEU A 16 -7.93 -3.86 12.45
CA LEU A 16 -6.53 -3.47 12.47
C LEU A 16 -6.26 -2.32 11.50
N VAL A 17 -5.43 -1.37 11.93
CA VAL A 17 -4.93 -0.29 11.08
C VAL A 17 -3.43 -0.47 10.85
N LEU A 18 -3.05 -0.46 9.58
CA LEU A 18 -1.67 -0.48 9.11
C LEU A 18 -1.38 0.83 8.36
N ALA A 19 -0.15 1.30 8.44
CA ALA A 19 0.28 2.44 7.65
C ALA A 19 1.75 2.32 7.25
N SER A 20 2.12 2.96 6.14
CA SER A 20 3.53 3.25 5.89
C SER A 20 4.10 4.14 7.00
N PRO A 21 5.35 3.92 7.44
CA PRO A 21 6.00 4.74 8.48
C PRO A 21 6.34 6.18 8.04
N ILE A 22 6.05 6.59 6.80
CA ILE A 22 6.24 7.99 6.38
C ILE A 22 5.24 8.90 7.11
N CYS A 23 5.70 10.07 7.58
CA CYS A 23 4.89 10.95 8.43
C CYS A 23 3.52 11.32 7.81
N ARG A 24 3.44 11.57 6.50
CA ARG A 24 2.17 11.89 5.83
C ARG A 24 1.14 10.77 5.94
N THR A 25 1.57 9.50 5.88
CA THR A 25 0.67 8.35 5.97
C THR A 25 0.26 8.10 7.42
N LEU A 26 1.19 8.23 8.37
CA LEU A 26 0.87 8.14 9.80
C LEU A 26 -0.13 9.22 10.22
N GLN A 27 0.10 10.47 9.82
CA GLN A 27 -0.80 11.58 10.09
C GLN A 27 -2.19 11.35 9.49
N SER A 28 -2.27 10.96 8.21
CA SER A 28 -3.54 10.62 7.55
C SER A 28 -4.26 9.48 8.26
N ALA A 29 -3.56 8.41 8.63
CA ALA A 29 -4.13 7.29 9.37
C ALA A 29 -4.70 7.74 10.72
N CYS A 30 -3.95 8.52 11.50
CA CYS A 30 -4.41 9.04 12.79
C CYS A 30 -5.67 9.93 12.67
N ILE A 31 -5.75 10.76 11.64
CA ILE A 31 -6.88 11.69 11.45
C ILE A 31 -8.11 10.99 10.91
N VAL A 32 -7.93 10.18 9.87
CA VAL A 32 -9.02 9.54 9.12
C VAL A 32 -9.60 8.37 9.90
N LEU A 33 -8.74 7.56 10.54
CA LEU A 33 -9.15 6.33 11.25
C LEU A 33 -9.28 6.52 12.76
N GLN A 34 -9.33 7.78 13.23
CA GLN A 34 -9.52 8.10 14.64
C GLN A 34 -10.72 7.38 15.24
N SER A 35 -11.84 7.29 14.51
CA SER A 35 -13.06 6.64 15.01
C SER A 35 -12.88 5.13 15.18
N ALA A 36 -12.10 4.46 14.33
CA ALA A 36 -11.73 3.06 14.53
C ALA A 36 -10.86 2.89 15.79
N LEU A 37 -9.81 3.71 15.91
CA LEU A 37 -8.78 3.61 16.95
C LEU A 37 -9.31 3.97 18.35
N GLN A 38 -10.29 4.88 18.45
CA GLN A 38 -10.84 5.35 19.72
C GLN A 38 -12.24 4.80 20.04
N GLY A 39 -12.97 4.32 19.03
CA GLY A 39 -14.42 4.17 19.10
C GLY A 39 -14.96 2.82 19.56
N GLY A 40 -14.13 1.77 19.71
CA GLY A 40 -14.65 0.46 20.11
C GLY A 40 -13.61 -0.58 20.49
N SER A 41 -14.07 -1.70 21.04
CA SER A 41 -13.25 -2.83 21.48
C SER A 41 -12.78 -3.76 20.35
N LYS A 42 -13.24 -3.56 19.11
CA LYS A 42 -12.90 -4.42 17.97
C LYS A 42 -11.55 -4.09 17.36
N CYS A 43 -11.23 -2.81 17.18
CA CYS A 43 -9.99 -2.40 16.53
C CYS A 43 -8.82 -2.47 17.52
N HIS A 44 -7.67 -2.97 17.07
CA HIS A 44 -6.41 -2.79 17.78
C HIS A 44 -6.14 -1.29 17.99
N PRO A 45 -5.75 -0.86 19.21
CA PRO A 45 -5.69 0.57 19.55
C PRO A 45 -4.52 1.32 18.89
N GLU A 46 -3.50 0.59 18.41
CA GLU A 46 -2.34 1.17 17.74
C GLU A 46 -2.31 0.85 16.25
N ILE A 47 -1.80 1.80 15.47
CA ILE A 47 -1.44 1.65 14.07
C ILE A 47 -0.12 0.91 13.99
N ILE A 48 -0.06 -0.22 13.28
CA ILE A 48 1.23 -0.88 13.02
C ILE A 48 1.89 -0.21 11.81
N ALA A 49 3.09 0.33 12.02
CA ALA A 49 3.88 0.92 10.94
C ALA A 49 4.60 -0.18 10.14
N VAL A 50 4.30 -0.28 8.84
CA VAL A 50 4.80 -1.34 7.93
C VAL A 50 5.76 -0.72 6.90
N PRO A 51 7.10 -0.86 7.07
CA PRO A 51 8.08 -0.26 6.17
C PRO A 51 7.93 -0.67 4.70
N ASP A 52 7.50 -1.89 4.44
CA ASP A 52 7.35 -2.39 3.08
C ASP A 52 6.25 -1.67 2.30
N ALA A 53 5.27 -1.09 3.01
CA ALA A 53 4.17 -0.31 2.43
C ALA A 53 4.54 1.14 2.08
N GLN A 54 5.83 1.51 2.10
CA GLN A 54 6.28 2.84 1.68
C GLN A 54 6.23 3.04 0.17
N GLU A 55 6.24 4.31 -0.26
CA GLU A 55 6.22 4.71 -1.68
C GLU A 55 7.41 4.10 -2.46
N THR A 56 7.35 4.21 -3.78
CA THR A 56 8.21 3.51 -4.73
C THR A 56 9.51 4.25 -5.01
N SER A 57 9.46 5.55 -5.29
CA SER A 57 10.62 6.33 -5.75
C SER A 57 11.63 6.66 -4.65
N ASP A 58 12.85 7.02 -5.03
CA ASP A 58 13.88 7.58 -4.17
C ASP A 58 13.87 9.13 -4.12
N ASP A 59 12.79 9.76 -4.59
CA ASP A 59 12.63 11.21 -4.48
C ASP A 59 12.64 11.61 -2.98
N PRO A 60 13.17 12.79 -2.62
CA PRO A 60 13.29 13.20 -1.22
C PRO A 60 11.97 13.18 -0.44
N CYS A 61 10.83 13.38 -1.13
CA CYS A 61 9.51 13.28 -0.51
C CYS A 61 9.10 11.83 -0.19
N ASP A 62 9.68 10.83 -0.85
CA ASP A 62 9.35 9.41 -0.70
C ASP A 62 10.33 8.64 0.17
N ILE A 63 11.37 9.32 0.65
CA ILE A 63 12.31 8.80 1.64
C ILE A 63 11.75 8.98 3.05
N GLY A 64 11.77 7.89 3.81
CA GLY A 64 11.40 7.88 5.22
C GLY A 64 12.40 8.57 6.15
N THR A 65 11.98 8.82 7.38
CA THR A 65 12.85 9.38 8.43
C THR A 65 13.53 8.28 9.24
N ASP A 66 14.73 8.54 9.76
CA ASP A 66 15.42 7.59 10.64
C ASP A 66 14.56 7.17 11.85
N PRO A 67 14.68 5.91 12.33
CA PRO A 67 13.82 5.40 13.39
C PRO A 67 13.84 6.19 14.70
N SER A 68 14.98 6.79 15.06
CA SER A 68 15.10 7.63 16.27
C SER A 68 14.24 8.88 16.16
N ILE A 69 14.38 9.62 15.06
CA ILE A 69 13.64 10.85 14.78
C ILE A 69 12.15 10.53 14.59
N LEU A 70 11.80 9.45 13.89
CA LEU A 70 10.40 9.05 13.72
C LEU A 70 9.73 8.77 15.07
N ARG A 71 10.45 8.17 16.02
CA ARG A 71 9.95 7.94 17.39
C ARG A 71 9.71 9.24 18.14
N GLU A 72 10.58 10.23 17.98
CA GLU A 72 10.38 11.58 18.53
C GLU A 72 9.11 12.21 17.95
N VAL A 73 8.94 12.21 16.63
CA VAL A 73 7.74 12.74 15.95
C VAL A 73 6.46 12.06 16.45
N VAL A 74 6.44 10.72 16.53
CA VAL A 74 5.29 9.95 17.04
C VAL A 74 4.96 10.34 18.49
N THR A 75 5.98 10.49 19.33
CA THR A 75 5.83 10.86 20.74
C THR A 75 5.31 12.29 20.90
N GLU A 76 5.91 13.25 20.20
CA GLU A 76 5.53 14.68 20.23
C GLU A 76 4.09 14.91 19.79
N ASN A 77 3.62 14.14 18.80
CA ASN A 77 2.26 14.24 18.28
C ASN A 77 1.26 13.33 19.01
N ASN A 78 1.69 12.55 20.00
CA ASN A 78 0.88 11.56 20.72
C ASN A 78 0.12 10.62 19.76
N TRP A 79 0.81 10.14 18.73
CA TRP A 79 0.24 9.20 17.77
C TRP A 79 0.29 7.77 18.32
N PRO A 80 -0.82 7.00 18.30
CA PRO A 80 -0.83 5.62 18.76
C PRO A 80 -0.24 4.70 17.69
N VAL A 81 1.08 4.66 17.56
CA VAL A 81 1.78 3.95 16.48
C VAL A 81 2.79 2.96 17.06
N ASP A 82 2.64 1.69 16.68
CA ASP A 82 3.64 0.66 16.90
C ASP A 82 4.73 0.75 15.81
N LEU A 83 5.94 1.14 16.23
CA LEU A 83 7.14 1.24 15.38
C LEU A 83 8.02 -0.03 15.45
N SER A 84 7.53 -1.15 16.00
CA SER A 84 8.31 -2.37 16.23
C SER A 84 8.95 -2.94 14.95
N LEU A 85 8.32 -2.74 13.78
CA LEU A 85 8.83 -3.19 12.48
C LEU A 85 9.80 -2.20 11.82
N VAL A 86 9.88 -0.96 12.31
CA VAL A 86 10.70 0.10 11.73
C VAL A 86 12.13 -0.02 12.24
N LYS A 87 13.00 -0.66 11.46
CA LYS A 87 14.40 -0.92 11.79
C LYS A 87 15.34 0.06 11.09
N ASP A 88 16.58 0.15 11.56
CA ASP A 88 17.61 0.95 10.88
C ASP A 88 17.76 0.53 9.42
N GLY A 89 17.87 1.51 8.53
CA GLY A 89 17.97 1.28 7.09
C GLY A 89 16.64 1.11 6.36
N TRP A 90 15.49 1.19 7.04
CA TRP A 90 14.17 1.07 6.38
C TRP A 90 13.91 2.14 5.29
N ASN A 91 14.57 3.28 5.42
CA ASN A 91 14.49 4.45 4.55
C ASN A 91 15.61 4.50 3.50
N VAL A 92 16.48 3.48 3.41
CA VAL A 92 17.57 3.43 2.42
C VAL A 92 17.07 2.82 1.12
N LYS A 93 16.91 3.65 0.09
CA LYS A 93 16.37 3.27 -1.22
C LYS A 93 17.43 2.98 -2.29
N ALA A 94 18.63 2.60 -1.88
CA ALA A 94 19.71 2.29 -2.82
C ALA A 94 19.37 1.05 -3.68
N LEU A 95 19.91 1.01 -4.90
CA LEU A 95 19.73 -0.15 -5.80
C LEU A 95 20.23 -1.45 -5.17
N GLY A 96 19.55 -2.56 -5.47
CA GLY A 96 19.85 -3.87 -4.89
C GLY A 96 19.46 -4.04 -3.41
N THR A 97 18.90 -3.01 -2.76
CA THR A 97 18.35 -3.13 -1.39
C THR A 97 16.87 -3.50 -1.43
N ARG A 98 16.31 -3.89 -0.27
CA ARG A 98 14.87 -4.19 -0.11
C ARG A 98 13.97 -3.03 -0.53
N TYR A 99 14.41 -1.79 -0.32
CA TYR A 99 13.62 -0.59 -0.58
C TYR A 99 14.01 0.12 -1.86
N SER A 100 14.79 -0.56 -2.72
CA SER A 100 15.13 -0.08 -4.05
C SER A 100 13.88 0.36 -4.83
N PRO A 101 13.96 1.42 -5.66
CA PRO A 101 12.89 1.83 -6.57
C PRO A 101 12.73 0.87 -7.77
N GLU A 102 13.51 -0.21 -7.85
CA GLU A 102 13.35 -1.26 -8.85
C GLU A 102 12.00 -1.97 -8.74
N SER A 103 11.35 -2.20 -9.89
CA SER A 103 10.03 -2.84 -9.96
C SER A 103 9.99 -4.19 -9.25
N THR A 104 11.06 -4.98 -9.35
CA THR A 104 11.18 -6.29 -8.68
C THR A 104 11.23 -6.17 -7.15
N ALA A 105 11.94 -5.18 -6.61
CA ALA A 105 12.00 -4.90 -5.18
C ALA A 105 10.65 -4.40 -4.66
N ILE A 106 9.99 -3.51 -5.41
CA ILE A 106 8.66 -3.00 -5.05
C ILE A 106 7.63 -4.15 -5.07
N ALA A 107 7.62 -4.99 -6.11
CA ALA A 107 6.72 -6.13 -6.22
C ALA A 107 6.92 -7.13 -5.06
N ALA A 108 8.18 -7.39 -4.68
CA ALA A 108 8.50 -8.24 -3.54
C ALA A 108 7.95 -7.66 -2.22
N ARG A 109 8.12 -6.35 -2.00
CA ARG A 109 7.54 -5.66 -0.83
C ARG A 109 6.02 -5.74 -0.83
N ALA A 110 5.37 -5.45 -1.95
CA ALA A 110 3.92 -5.53 -2.11
C ALA A 110 3.38 -6.92 -1.77
N ARG A 111 4.02 -7.98 -2.28
CA ARG A 111 3.70 -9.37 -1.93
C ARG A 111 3.83 -9.63 -0.43
N ASP A 112 4.95 -9.24 0.16
CA ASP A 112 5.21 -9.48 1.57
C ASP A 112 4.21 -8.73 2.48
N VAL A 113 3.75 -7.53 2.08
CA VAL A 113 2.66 -6.81 2.76
C VAL A 113 1.34 -7.56 2.66
N ARG A 114 0.98 -8.12 1.48
CA ARG A 114 -0.23 -8.95 1.34
C ARG A 114 -0.18 -10.18 2.23
N ILE A 115 0.96 -10.87 2.27
CA ILE A 115 1.19 -12.03 3.15
C ILE A 115 1.05 -11.63 4.62
N PHE A 116 1.65 -10.49 5.01
CA PHE A 116 1.55 -9.97 6.37
C PHE A 116 0.11 -9.68 6.78
N ILE A 117 -0.66 -9.00 5.91
CA ILE A 117 -2.09 -8.72 6.15
C ILE A 117 -2.89 -10.03 6.27
N ARG A 118 -2.65 -11.00 5.39
CA ARG A 118 -3.30 -12.31 5.46
C ARG A 118 -3.03 -13.00 6.79
N GLN A 119 -1.78 -12.98 7.25
CA GLN A 119 -1.40 -13.55 8.54
C GLN A 119 -2.08 -12.83 9.71
N LYS A 120 -2.16 -11.49 9.67
CA LYS A 120 -2.88 -10.72 10.68
C LYS A 120 -4.37 -11.03 10.70
N ILE A 121 -4.99 -11.22 9.55
CA ILE A 121 -6.39 -11.66 9.46
C ILE A 121 -6.58 -13.03 10.11
N ARG A 122 -5.70 -14.00 9.83
CA ARG A 122 -5.74 -15.33 10.48
C ARG A 122 -5.65 -15.22 12.00
N GLU A 123 -4.70 -14.44 12.51
CA GLU A 123 -4.53 -14.19 13.94
C GLU A 123 -5.80 -13.58 14.57
N LEU A 124 -6.44 -12.63 13.88
CA LEU A 124 -7.70 -12.02 14.35
C LEU A 124 -8.86 -13.04 14.38
N ILE A 125 -8.96 -13.92 13.37
CA ILE A 125 -9.97 -14.99 13.32
C ILE A 125 -9.77 -15.97 14.48
N GLU A 126 -8.53 -16.38 14.73
CA GLU A 126 -8.17 -17.26 15.85
C GLU A 126 -8.48 -16.64 17.21
N GLN A 127 -8.42 -15.30 17.31
CA GLN A 127 -8.81 -14.52 18.50
C GLN A 127 -10.34 -14.32 18.63
N GLY A 128 -11.13 -14.81 17.67
CA GLY A 128 -12.59 -14.79 17.70
C GLY A 128 -13.23 -13.68 16.87
N ASP A 129 -12.48 -12.94 16.05
CA ASP A 129 -13.07 -12.00 15.10
C ASP A 129 -13.67 -12.75 13.90
N THR A 130 -14.98 -12.70 13.74
CA THR A 130 -15.70 -13.41 12.69
C THR A 130 -15.71 -12.70 11.33
N ASP A 131 -15.35 -11.42 11.29
CA ASP A 131 -15.31 -10.61 10.06
C ASP A 131 -14.21 -9.54 10.20
N PRO A 132 -12.93 -9.95 10.17
CA PRO A 132 -11.82 -9.03 10.36
C PRO A 132 -11.62 -8.14 9.13
N GLN A 133 -11.48 -6.83 9.36
CA GLN A 133 -11.15 -5.88 8.29
C GLN A 133 -9.86 -5.13 8.63
N VAL A 134 -8.95 -5.06 7.67
CA VAL A 134 -7.67 -4.38 7.83
C VAL A 134 -7.65 -3.13 6.94
N ALA A 135 -7.41 -1.97 7.54
CA ALA A 135 -7.20 -0.73 6.80
C ALA A 135 -5.71 -0.52 6.58
N LEU A 136 -5.28 -0.35 5.32
CA LEU A 136 -3.89 0.01 4.98
C LEU A 136 -3.85 1.44 4.42
N VAL A 137 -3.09 2.32 5.08
CA VAL A 137 -2.82 3.69 4.61
C VAL A 137 -1.42 3.76 4.00
N THR A 138 -1.36 3.92 2.67
CA THR A 138 -0.12 3.86 1.89
C THR A 138 -0.14 4.90 0.75
N HIS A 139 0.63 4.70 -0.31
CA HIS A 139 0.94 5.69 -1.33
C HIS A 139 0.52 5.22 -2.72
N GLY A 140 0.31 6.18 -3.63
CA GLY A 140 -0.33 5.91 -4.92
C GLY A 140 0.51 5.02 -5.84
N GLY A 141 1.82 5.25 -5.93
CA GLY A 141 2.69 4.41 -6.77
C GLY A 141 2.78 2.98 -6.24
N PHE A 142 2.90 2.83 -4.91
CA PHE A 142 2.93 1.52 -4.25
C PHE A 142 1.63 0.75 -4.41
N LEU A 143 0.46 1.42 -4.42
CA LEU A 143 -0.84 0.76 -4.50
C LEU A 143 -0.99 -0.10 -5.76
N HIS A 144 -0.43 0.29 -6.90
CA HIS A 144 -0.47 -0.54 -8.12
C HIS A 144 0.20 -1.89 -7.95
N TYR A 145 1.37 -1.91 -7.32
CA TYR A 145 2.08 -3.15 -6.99
C TYR A 145 1.36 -3.95 -5.91
N PHE A 146 0.81 -3.26 -4.91
CA PHE A 146 0.08 -3.88 -3.82
C PHE A 146 -1.19 -4.58 -4.32
N THR A 147 -1.95 -3.97 -5.22
CA THR A 147 -3.21 -4.51 -5.73
C THR A 147 -3.06 -5.31 -7.03
N ASP A 148 -1.88 -5.28 -7.66
CA ASP A 148 -1.62 -5.83 -9.00
C ASP A 148 -2.65 -5.30 -10.03
N ASP A 149 -2.96 -4.00 -9.93
CA ASP A 149 -3.94 -3.32 -10.76
C ASP A 149 -3.33 -2.08 -11.43
N TRP A 150 -3.20 -2.16 -12.75
CA TRP A 150 -2.60 -1.14 -13.59
C TRP A 150 -3.65 -0.36 -14.39
N GLU A 151 -4.93 -0.70 -14.24
CA GLU A 151 -6.05 0.03 -14.83
C GLU A 151 -5.98 1.52 -14.40
N ASP A 152 -5.91 2.41 -15.39
CA ASP A 152 -5.89 3.87 -15.18
C ASP A 152 -4.69 4.41 -14.38
N SER A 153 -3.63 3.63 -14.19
CA SER A 153 -2.41 4.01 -13.44
C SER A 153 -1.68 5.25 -13.97
N TRP A 154 -2.00 5.69 -15.19
CA TRP A 154 -1.47 6.91 -15.81
C TRP A 154 -2.37 8.15 -15.63
N LEU A 155 -3.54 8.02 -15.01
CA LEU A 155 -4.35 9.18 -14.61
C LEU A 155 -3.75 9.83 -13.36
N ASN A 156 -4.00 11.12 -13.11
CA ASN A 156 -3.55 11.88 -11.93
C ASN A 156 -2.07 11.59 -11.58
N PRO A 157 -1.11 12.35 -12.13
CA PRO A 157 0.30 12.00 -12.29
C PRO A 157 0.76 10.74 -11.55
N GLY A 158 0.83 9.63 -12.29
CA GLY A 158 1.50 8.40 -11.82
C GLY A 158 0.72 7.45 -10.90
N THR A 159 -0.57 7.65 -10.64
CA THR A 159 -1.25 6.80 -9.63
C THR A 159 -2.67 6.37 -9.97
N GLY A 160 -3.46 7.13 -10.72
CA GLY A 160 -4.89 6.81 -10.87
C GLY A 160 -5.68 6.74 -9.54
N TRP A 161 -5.09 7.17 -8.43
CA TRP A 161 -5.67 7.27 -7.09
C TRP A 161 -5.82 8.75 -6.73
N LYS A 162 -6.96 9.14 -6.15
CA LYS A 162 -7.12 10.47 -5.56
C LYS A 162 -6.57 10.47 -4.13
N ASN A 163 -6.15 11.64 -3.65
CA ASN A 163 -5.75 11.80 -2.25
C ASN A 163 -6.88 11.35 -1.31
N CYS A 164 -6.55 10.43 -0.38
CA CYS A 164 -7.51 9.81 0.55
C CYS A 164 -8.66 9.05 -0.14
N GLU A 165 -8.49 8.62 -1.39
CA GLU A 165 -9.40 7.65 -2.01
C GLU A 165 -9.38 6.34 -1.23
N THR A 166 -10.55 5.72 -1.08
CA THR A 166 -10.70 4.41 -0.47
C THR A 166 -11.20 3.42 -1.49
N ARG A 167 -10.52 2.27 -1.58
CA ARG A 167 -10.99 1.09 -2.29
C ARG A 167 -11.02 -0.11 -1.34
N SER A 168 -11.93 -1.04 -1.59
CA SER A 168 -12.09 -2.26 -0.79
C SER A 168 -11.78 -3.50 -1.64
N TYR A 169 -11.03 -4.43 -1.04
CA TYR A 169 -10.49 -5.63 -1.69
C TYR A 169 -10.74 -6.86 -0.83
N ASP A 170 -10.97 -7.99 -1.50
CA ASP A 170 -10.97 -9.31 -0.90
C ASP A 170 -9.71 -10.08 -1.31
N PHE A 171 -9.26 -11.01 -0.47
CA PHE A 171 -8.30 -12.01 -0.92
C PHE A 171 -8.94 -12.89 -1.99
N GLY A 172 -8.17 -13.26 -3.02
CA GLY A 172 -8.67 -14.08 -4.13
C GLY A 172 -9.09 -15.50 -3.72
N GLN A 173 -8.72 -15.93 -2.51
CA GLN A 173 -9.09 -17.20 -1.90
C GLN A 173 -9.48 -16.99 -0.44
N ASP A 174 -10.18 -17.96 0.13
CA ASP A 174 -10.51 -17.98 1.56
C ASP A 174 -9.22 -17.91 2.40
N VAL A 175 -9.11 -16.88 3.25
CA VAL A 175 -7.86 -16.57 3.96
C VAL A 175 -7.36 -17.73 4.82
N MET A 176 -8.24 -18.53 5.43
CA MET A 176 -7.83 -19.66 6.27
C MET A 176 -7.25 -20.81 5.46
N ASN A 177 -7.70 -20.99 4.21
CA ASN A 177 -7.26 -22.06 3.31
C ASN A 177 -6.34 -21.57 2.18
N ASP A 178 -6.04 -20.27 2.12
CA ASP A 178 -5.27 -19.65 1.04
C ASP A 178 -3.81 -20.09 1.07
N ILE A 179 -3.42 -20.83 0.03
CA ILE A 179 -2.06 -21.30 -0.25
C ILE A 179 -1.36 -20.47 -1.33
N ASP A 180 -1.99 -19.41 -1.86
CA ASP A 180 -1.37 -18.53 -2.84
C ASP A 180 -0.15 -17.85 -2.23
N VAL A 181 1.03 -18.15 -2.76
CA VAL A 181 2.27 -17.50 -2.32
C VAL A 181 2.29 -16.01 -2.64
N GLU A 182 1.45 -15.56 -3.57
CA GLU A 182 1.33 -14.15 -3.93
C GLU A 182 0.26 -13.41 -3.13
N ALA A 183 -0.59 -14.13 -2.39
CA ALA A 183 -1.66 -13.61 -1.55
C ALA A 183 -2.52 -12.54 -2.26
N ARG A 184 -2.91 -12.80 -3.52
CA ARG A 184 -3.50 -11.80 -4.42
C ARG A 184 -4.83 -11.24 -3.91
N LEU A 185 -5.11 -10.01 -4.34
CA LEU A 185 -6.30 -9.26 -3.99
C LEU A 185 -7.19 -9.04 -5.22
N THR A 186 -8.49 -8.97 -4.98
CA THR A 186 -9.50 -8.57 -5.99
C THR A 186 -10.30 -7.40 -5.43
N GLU A 187 -10.36 -6.30 -6.17
CA GLU A 187 -11.18 -5.15 -5.82
C GLU A 187 -12.66 -5.55 -5.85
N THR A 188 -13.36 -5.25 -4.77
CA THR A 188 -14.81 -5.52 -4.64
C THR A 188 -15.61 -4.75 -5.69
N MET A 189 -16.69 -5.35 -6.19
CA MET A 189 -17.58 -4.67 -7.15
C MET A 189 -18.22 -3.40 -6.58
N GLU A 190 -18.46 -3.34 -5.28
CA GLU A 190 -18.94 -2.12 -4.61
C GLU A 190 -17.92 -0.98 -4.73
N SER A 191 -16.64 -1.25 -4.45
CA SER A 191 -15.55 -0.29 -4.62
C SER A 191 -15.45 0.21 -6.06
N ARG A 192 -15.46 -0.73 -7.02
CA ARG A 192 -15.41 -0.41 -8.46
C ARG A 192 -16.57 0.49 -8.87
N SER A 193 -17.77 0.17 -8.40
CA SER A 193 -18.98 0.97 -8.67
C SER A 193 -18.86 2.39 -8.11
N ARG A 194 -18.34 2.57 -6.89
CA ARG A 194 -18.12 3.90 -6.28
C ARG A 194 -17.18 4.78 -7.10
N ARG A 195 -16.21 4.19 -7.82
CA ARG A 195 -15.29 4.92 -8.71
C ARG A 195 -15.71 4.91 -10.19
N GLY A 196 -16.95 4.49 -10.50
CA GLY A 196 -17.52 4.56 -11.85
C GLY A 196 -17.16 3.39 -12.78
N LYS A 197 -16.70 2.26 -12.23
CA LYS A 197 -16.37 1.04 -12.99
C LYS A 197 -17.47 -0.01 -12.82
N GLY A 198 -18.12 -0.39 -13.92
CA GLY A 198 -19.18 -1.40 -13.93
C GLY A 198 -18.74 -2.84 -14.22
N SER A 199 -17.49 -3.04 -14.66
CA SER A 199 -16.89 -4.35 -14.93
C SER A 199 -16.04 -4.82 -13.75
N PRO A 200 -15.74 -6.13 -13.63
CA PRO A 200 -14.68 -6.64 -12.76
C PRO A 200 -13.31 -6.04 -13.08
N MET A 201 -12.31 -6.31 -12.23
CA MET A 201 -10.92 -6.00 -12.55
C MET A 201 -10.49 -6.69 -13.86
N PRO A 202 -9.63 -6.04 -14.67
CA PRO A 202 -8.98 -6.68 -15.81
C PRO A 202 -8.32 -8.01 -15.44
N ALA A 203 -8.36 -8.96 -16.39
CA ALA A 203 -7.71 -10.26 -16.21
C ALA A 203 -6.18 -10.14 -16.23
N ARG A 204 -5.45 -11.17 -15.80
CA ARG A 204 -3.99 -11.10 -15.59
C ARG A 204 -3.19 -10.81 -16.86
N ASP A 205 -3.59 -11.43 -17.96
CA ASP A 205 -3.01 -11.18 -19.27
C ASP A 205 -3.22 -9.71 -19.69
N GLU A 206 -4.40 -9.16 -19.43
CA GLU A 206 -4.69 -7.74 -19.64
C GLU A 206 -3.88 -6.83 -18.70
N GLN A 207 -3.74 -7.19 -17.42
CA GLN A 207 -2.91 -6.44 -16.46
C GLN A 207 -1.44 -6.37 -16.89
N THR A 208 -0.92 -7.40 -17.55
CA THR A 208 0.45 -7.40 -18.09
C THR A 208 0.62 -6.33 -19.18
N VAL A 209 -0.36 -6.22 -20.09
CA VAL A 209 -0.37 -5.18 -21.12
C VAL A 209 -0.56 -3.79 -20.51
N LEU A 210 -1.42 -3.68 -19.49
CA LEU A 210 -1.64 -2.42 -18.77
C LEU A 210 -0.40 -1.96 -18.00
N PHE A 211 0.39 -2.88 -17.43
CA PHE A 211 1.65 -2.58 -16.78
C PHE A 211 2.65 -1.94 -17.75
N GLU A 212 2.87 -2.55 -18.92
CA GLU A 212 3.78 -1.99 -19.93
C GLU A 212 3.37 -0.57 -20.32
N ARG A 213 2.07 -0.39 -20.57
CA ARG A 213 1.49 0.92 -20.88
C ARG A 213 1.65 1.92 -19.73
N ALA A 214 1.50 1.48 -18.48
CA ALA A 214 1.68 2.29 -17.29
C ALA A 214 3.11 2.84 -17.25
N MET A 215 4.11 1.96 -17.38
CA MET A 215 5.52 2.34 -17.33
C MET A 215 5.89 3.36 -18.42
N GLU A 216 5.41 3.15 -19.66
CA GLU A 216 5.61 4.13 -20.74
C GLU A 216 4.92 5.48 -20.46
N SER A 217 3.75 5.45 -19.84
CA SER A 217 2.97 6.65 -19.59
C SER A 217 3.54 7.46 -18.42
N TRP A 218 4.06 6.78 -17.40
CA TRP A 218 4.80 7.39 -16.30
C TRP A 218 6.06 8.11 -16.81
N GLU A 219 6.83 7.48 -17.68
CA GLU A 219 8.00 8.10 -18.34
C GLU A 219 7.62 9.38 -19.10
N LYS A 220 6.53 9.34 -19.87
CA LYS A 220 6.01 10.51 -20.61
C LYS A 220 5.56 11.64 -19.69
N GLN A 221 5.24 11.34 -18.43
CA GLN A 221 4.89 12.32 -17.40
C GLN A 221 6.10 12.83 -16.61
N GLY A 222 7.31 12.34 -16.93
CA GLY A 222 8.55 12.69 -16.22
C GLY A 222 8.77 11.90 -14.94
N LEU A 223 8.00 10.83 -14.70
CA LEU A 223 8.19 9.94 -13.58
C LEU A 223 9.23 8.87 -13.90
N GLN A 224 9.82 8.29 -12.86
CA GLN A 224 10.75 7.18 -13.01
C GLN A 224 10.06 5.97 -13.68
N ARG A 225 10.86 5.13 -14.35
CA ARG A 225 10.44 3.82 -14.88
C ARG A 225 11.03 2.69 -14.05
N PRO A 226 10.32 2.24 -12.99
CA PRO A 226 10.81 1.18 -12.11
C PRO A 226 11.23 -0.11 -12.83
N ASP A 227 10.61 -0.41 -13.98
CA ASP A 227 10.87 -1.60 -14.80
C ASP A 227 12.22 -1.53 -15.54
N ARG A 228 12.82 -0.34 -15.66
CA ARG A 228 14.12 -0.12 -16.31
C ARG A 228 15.24 0.23 -15.33
N ILE A 229 14.92 0.50 -14.07
CA ILE A 229 15.94 0.74 -13.04
C ILE A 229 16.72 -0.56 -12.80
N GLY A 230 18.04 -0.48 -12.65
CA GLY A 230 18.91 -1.64 -12.41
C GLY A 230 19.16 -2.53 -13.64
N VAL A 231 18.49 -2.26 -14.77
CA VAL A 231 18.75 -2.95 -16.03
C VAL A 231 20.00 -2.34 -16.68
N ILE A 232 21.10 -3.10 -16.70
CA ILE A 232 22.27 -2.76 -17.51
C ILE A 232 21.88 -3.01 -18.96
N VAL A 233 21.56 -1.93 -19.70
CA VAL A 233 21.47 -2.03 -21.16
C VAL A 233 22.90 -2.21 -21.65
N GLU A 234 23.29 -3.43 -22.00
CA GLU A 234 24.45 -3.65 -22.85
C GLU A 234 24.18 -2.91 -24.16
N THR A 235 24.72 -1.70 -24.30
CA THR A 235 24.85 -1.06 -25.60
C THR A 235 25.80 -1.94 -26.41
N SER A 236 25.23 -2.86 -27.18
CA SER A 236 25.91 -3.50 -28.29
C SER A 236 26.29 -2.39 -29.27
N VAL A 237 27.48 -1.83 -29.08
CA VAL A 237 28.17 -1.03 -30.08
C VAL A 237 28.47 -1.99 -31.23
N ILE A 238 27.61 -1.97 -32.24
CA ILE A 238 27.90 -2.60 -33.53
C ILE A 238 29.05 -1.78 -34.11
N ALA A 239 30.25 -2.38 -34.11
CA ALA A 239 31.42 -1.90 -34.83
C ALA A 239 31.30 -2.20 -36.32
#